data_AF-A0A853IWU5-F1
#
_entry.id   AF-A0A853IWU5-F1
#
_cell.length_a   1.000
_cell.length_b   1.000
_cell.length_c   1.000
_cell.angle_alpha   90.00
_cell.angle_beta   90.00
_cell.angle_gamma   90.00
#
_symmetry.space_group_name_H-M   'P 1'
#
loop_
_entity.id
_entity.type
_entity.pdbx_description
1 polymer ?
#
loop_
_entity_poly.entity_id
_entity_poly.type
_entity_poly.pdbx_seq_one_letter_code
_entity_poly.pdbx_strand_id
1 'polypeptide(L)'
;MSTKKQGGNRKAPAAPALSAFEKAATAAGLTAAPGKSAVENRYRGSVEGKTADTRFTGSLDMDAAFKQIEPEANRWDFGIGMRKPGKQEFAVWVEPHSASSLGEVKTILAKLDWLQENWINRNFGNSKH
;
A
#
# COMPACT_ATOMS: atom_id res chain seq x y z
N MET A 1 37.94 45.93 1.08
CA MET A 1 37.99 44.53 1.54
C MET A 1 36.69 43.86 1.14
N SER A 2 36.70 42.94 0.17
CA SER A 2 35.51 42.23 -0.31
C SER A 2 35.67 40.75 -0.01
N THR A 3 34.88 40.22 0.92
CA THR A 3 34.85 38.79 1.25
C THR A 3 33.77 38.10 0.40
N LYS A 4 34.21 37.31 -0.57
CA LYS A 4 33.38 36.38 -1.33
C LYS A 4 32.90 35.27 -0.39
N LYS A 5 31.59 35.21 -0.09
CA LYS A 5 30.97 34.05 0.58
C LYS A 5 30.99 32.85 -0.38
N GLN A 6 31.68 31.78 0.00
CA GLN A 6 31.61 30.49 -0.68
C GLN A 6 30.21 29.88 -0.49
N GLY A 7 29.53 29.60 -1.61
CA GLY A 7 28.29 28.82 -1.61
C GLY A 7 28.62 27.34 -1.39
N GLY A 8 28.27 26.82 -0.21
CA GLY A 8 28.32 25.39 0.07
C GLY A 8 27.33 24.65 -0.82
N ASN A 9 27.85 23.78 -1.69
CA ASN A 9 27.06 22.91 -2.55
C ASN A 9 26.32 21.87 -1.70
N ARG A 10 25.09 22.17 -1.27
CA ARG A 10 24.24 21.18 -0.59
C ARG A 10 23.76 20.17 -1.62
N LYS A 11 24.41 19.01 -1.66
CA LYS A 11 23.92 17.83 -2.37
C LYS A 11 22.51 17.52 -1.87
N ALA A 12 21.53 17.48 -2.76
CA ALA A 12 20.17 17.09 -2.42
C ALA A 12 20.20 15.70 -1.74
N PRO A 13 19.41 15.48 -0.66
CA PRO A 13 19.35 14.17 -0.02
C PRO A 13 18.93 13.13 -1.06
N ALA A 14 19.63 11.98 -1.06
CA ALA A 14 19.27 10.85 -1.90
C ALA A 14 17.80 10.47 -1.67
N ALA A 15 17.10 10.09 -2.74
CA ALA A 15 15.73 9.60 -2.62
C ALA A 15 15.67 8.47 -1.58
N PRO A 16 14.65 8.43 -0.70
CA PRO A 16 14.51 7.35 0.28
C PRO A 16 14.50 5.99 -0.42
N ALA A 17 15.18 5.00 0.16
CA ALA A 17 15.12 3.64 -0.33
C ALA A 17 13.68 3.10 -0.21
N LEU A 18 13.22 2.39 -1.25
CA LEU A 18 11.89 1.76 -1.27
C LEU A 18 11.71 0.78 -0.10
N SER A 19 10.52 0.79 0.48
CA SER A 19 10.05 -0.18 1.48
C SER A 19 9.95 -1.59 0.91
N ALA A 20 9.79 -2.61 1.77
CA ALA A 20 9.59 -3.98 1.30
C ALA A 20 8.24 -4.14 0.59
N PHE A 21 7.21 -3.43 1.06
CA PHE A 21 5.91 -3.34 0.39
C PHE A 21 6.03 -2.78 -1.03
N GLU A 22 6.69 -1.62 -1.19
CA GLU A 22 6.87 -1.00 -2.51
C GLU A 22 7.66 -1.91 -3.46
N LYS A 23 8.72 -2.56 -2.96
CA LYS A 23 9.48 -3.55 -3.73
C LYS A 23 8.62 -4.73 -4.18
N ALA A 24 7.78 -5.27 -3.29
CA ALA A 24 6.90 -6.39 -3.62
C ALA A 24 5.83 -6.00 -4.65
N ALA A 25 5.23 -4.81 -4.50
CA ALA A 25 4.27 -4.29 -5.48
C ALA A 25 4.92 -4.10 -6.86
N THR A 26 6.12 -3.51 -6.93
CA THR A 26 6.87 -3.37 -8.18
C THR A 26 7.24 -4.72 -8.79
N ALA A 27 7.66 -5.70 -7.98
CA ALA A 27 7.95 -7.05 -8.47
C ALA A 27 6.71 -7.76 -9.04
N ALA A 28 5.52 -7.42 -8.53
CA ALA A 28 4.23 -7.88 -9.06
C ALA A 28 3.74 -7.07 -10.28
N GLY A 29 4.55 -6.15 -10.81
CA GLY A 29 4.20 -5.31 -11.97
C GLY A 29 3.25 -4.15 -11.63
N LEU A 30 3.12 -3.79 -10.35
CA LEU A 30 2.23 -2.72 -9.89
C LEU A 30 2.98 -1.45 -9.49
N THR A 31 2.27 -0.33 -9.60
CA THR A 31 2.77 0.99 -9.22
C THR A 31 2.40 1.30 -7.77
N ALA A 32 3.38 1.23 -6.87
CA ALA A 32 3.21 1.69 -5.50
C ALA A 32 3.48 3.20 -5.38
N ALA A 33 2.86 3.81 -4.37
CA ALA A 33 3.00 5.22 -4.03
C ALA A 33 3.38 5.38 -2.55
N PRO A 34 4.17 6.41 -2.18
CA PRO A 34 4.70 6.55 -0.82
C PRO A 34 3.58 6.77 0.22
N GLY A 35 3.75 6.19 1.41
CA GLY A 35 2.82 6.38 2.52
C GLY A 35 1.40 5.92 2.17
N LYS A 36 0.40 6.80 2.28
CA LYS A 36 -1.02 6.53 1.92
C LYS A 36 -1.45 7.26 0.64
N SER A 37 -0.51 7.66 -0.21
CA SER A 37 -0.80 8.57 -1.34
C SER A 37 -1.61 7.92 -2.46
N ALA A 38 -1.61 6.59 -2.59
CA ALA A 38 -2.50 5.87 -3.51
C ALA A 38 -3.93 5.73 -2.97
N VAL A 39 -4.16 5.89 -1.65
CA VAL A 39 -5.50 5.88 -1.08
C VAL A 39 -6.23 7.14 -1.53
N GLU A 40 -7.46 6.97 -2.04
CA GLU A 40 -8.31 8.07 -2.47
C GLU A 40 -8.47 9.12 -1.35
N ASN A 41 -8.39 10.39 -1.72
CA ASN A 41 -8.29 11.50 -0.76
C ASN A 41 -9.43 11.51 0.28
N ARG A 42 -10.65 11.15 -0.14
CA ARG A 42 -11.82 11.09 0.75
C ARG A 42 -11.71 10.04 1.87
N TYR A 43 -10.94 8.97 1.66
CA TYR A 43 -10.75 7.89 2.64
C TYR A 43 -9.43 7.98 3.40
N ARG A 44 -8.45 8.72 2.86
CA ARG A 44 -7.10 8.79 3.42
C ARG A 44 -7.09 9.24 4.89
N GLY A 45 -7.97 10.15 5.28
CA GLY A 45 -8.14 10.60 6.67
C GLY A 45 -8.64 9.50 7.61
N SER A 46 -9.50 8.61 7.13
CA SER A 46 -10.09 7.53 7.93
C SER A 46 -9.15 6.35 8.19
N VAL A 47 -8.03 6.26 7.46
CA VAL A 47 -7.01 5.21 7.66
C VAL A 47 -5.94 5.71 8.63
N GLU A 48 -6.10 5.42 9.92
CA GLU A 48 -5.23 5.92 10.99
C GLU A 48 -4.47 4.79 11.70
N GLY A 49 -3.23 5.10 12.08
CA GLY A 49 -2.48 4.25 13.02
C GLY A 49 -2.90 4.60 14.44
N LYS A 50 -3.31 3.61 15.24
CA LYS A 50 -3.70 3.83 16.65
C LYS A 50 -2.58 4.41 17.53
N THR A 51 -1.32 4.27 17.11
CA THR A 51 -0.17 4.82 17.82
C THR A 51 0.57 5.80 16.91
N ALA A 52 1.07 6.89 17.50
CA ALA A 52 1.81 7.94 16.79
C ALA A 52 3.06 7.40 16.05
N ASP A 53 3.60 6.27 16.50
CA ASP A 53 4.79 5.67 15.91
C ASP A 53 4.49 4.65 14.80
N THR A 54 3.22 4.41 14.48
CA THR A 54 2.83 3.58 13.35
C THR A 54 3.17 4.31 12.05
N ARG A 55 4.00 3.70 11.21
CA ARG A 55 4.40 4.26 9.92
C ARG A 55 3.63 3.60 8.79
N PHE A 56 3.08 4.41 7.91
CA PHE A 56 2.63 3.99 6.58
C PHE A 56 3.80 4.11 5.62
N THR A 57 4.21 3.00 5.03
CA THR A 57 5.47 2.90 4.28
C THR A 57 5.26 2.92 2.77
N GLY A 58 4.10 2.47 2.30
CA GLY A 58 3.70 2.52 0.90
C GLY A 58 2.21 2.22 0.75
N SER A 59 1.66 2.51 -0.42
CA SER A 59 0.27 2.26 -0.76
C SER A 59 0.11 1.93 -2.23
N LEU A 60 -0.99 1.28 -2.58
CA LEU A 60 -1.31 0.81 -3.91
C LEU A 60 -2.82 0.95 -4.12
N ASP A 61 -3.23 1.44 -5.28
CA ASP A 61 -4.62 1.41 -5.75
C ASP A 61 -4.85 0.12 -6.53
N MET A 62 -5.48 -0.86 -5.87
CA MET A 62 -5.73 -2.18 -6.44
C MET A 62 -6.95 -2.16 -7.37
N ASP A 63 -7.99 -1.40 -7.05
CA ASP A 63 -9.15 -1.30 -7.94
C ASP A 63 -8.71 -0.74 -9.28
N ALA A 64 -8.01 0.40 -9.30
CA ALA A 64 -7.55 1.01 -10.54
C ALA A 64 -6.61 0.09 -11.35
N ALA A 65 -5.73 -0.66 -10.67
CA ALA A 65 -4.80 -1.58 -11.33
C ALA A 65 -5.49 -2.74 -12.05
N PHE A 66 -6.59 -3.27 -11.50
CA PHE A 66 -7.24 -4.49 -11.98
C PHE A 66 -8.58 -4.28 -12.66
N LYS A 67 -9.21 -3.11 -12.52
CA LYS A 67 -10.55 -2.83 -13.02
C LYS A 67 -10.74 -3.07 -14.52
N GLN A 68 -9.71 -2.81 -15.32
CA GLN A 68 -9.78 -3.04 -16.77
C GLN A 68 -9.68 -4.52 -17.14
N ILE A 69 -8.91 -5.30 -16.38
CA ILE A 69 -8.59 -6.70 -16.69
C ILE A 69 -9.61 -7.65 -16.06
N GLU A 70 -10.12 -7.31 -14.87
CA GLU A 70 -11.01 -8.15 -14.09
C GLU A 70 -12.27 -7.38 -13.64
N PRO A 71 -13.07 -6.79 -14.55
CA PRO A 71 -14.11 -5.80 -14.22
C PRO A 71 -15.19 -6.31 -13.25
N GLU A 72 -15.54 -7.60 -13.32
CA GLU A 72 -16.56 -8.24 -12.49
C GLU A 72 -16.00 -8.86 -11.20
N ALA A 73 -14.69 -8.80 -10.98
CA ALA A 73 -14.07 -9.37 -9.78
C ALA A 73 -14.34 -8.51 -8.55
N ASN A 74 -14.48 -9.16 -7.40
CA ASN A 74 -14.56 -8.52 -6.10
C ASN A 74 -13.15 -8.10 -5.66
N ARG A 75 -12.64 -7.01 -6.26
CA ARG A 75 -11.30 -6.47 -5.99
C ARG A 75 -11.26 -5.80 -4.62
N TRP A 76 -10.10 -5.80 -3.99
CA TRP A 76 -9.80 -4.86 -2.90
C TRP A 76 -9.55 -3.47 -3.49
N ASP A 77 -9.90 -2.42 -2.76
CA ASP A 77 -9.68 -1.05 -3.27
C ASP A 77 -8.22 -0.65 -3.12
N PHE A 78 -7.63 -0.85 -1.93
CA PHE A 78 -6.28 -0.39 -1.62
C PHE A 78 -5.44 -1.43 -0.88
N GLY A 79 -4.15 -1.44 -1.19
CA GLY A 79 -3.11 -2.09 -0.38
C GLY A 79 -2.25 -1.06 0.32
N ILE A 80 -1.85 -1.31 1.57
CA ILE A 80 -1.05 -0.38 2.37
C ILE A 80 0.05 -1.14 3.13
N GLY A 81 1.29 -0.72 2.96
CA GLY A 81 2.42 -1.11 3.78
C GLY A 81 2.40 -0.38 5.11
N MET A 82 2.50 -1.13 6.21
CA MET A 82 2.51 -0.61 7.57
C MET A 82 3.67 -1.19 8.38
N ARG A 83 4.24 -0.37 9.26
CA ARG A 83 5.31 -0.78 10.18
C ARG A 83 5.08 -0.22 11.56
N LYS A 84 5.02 -1.13 12.54
CA LYS A 84 5.02 -0.79 13.97
C LYS A 84 6.45 -0.66 14.48
N PRO A 85 6.70 0.10 15.57
CA PRO A 85 8.03 0.20 16.17
C PRO A 85 8.62 -1.16 16.50
N GLY A 86 9.87 -1.39 16.09
CA GLY A 86 10.59 -2.64 16.35
C GLY A 86 9.99 -3.89 15.70
N LYS A 87 9.06 -3.74 14.75
CA LYS A 87 8.43 -4.85 14.04
C LYS A 87 8.76 -4.82 12.56
N GLN A 88 8.63 -5.99 11.93
CA GLN A 88 8.68 -6.10 10.47
C GLN A 88 7.49 -5.37 9.84
N GLU A 89 7.69 -4.97 8.60
CA GLU A 89 6.64 -4.41 7.78
C GLU A 89 5.62 -5.48 7.39
N PHE A 90 4.36 -5.10 7.29
CA PHE A 90 3.26 -5.95 6.86
C PHE A 90 2.33 -5.18 5.95
N ALA A 91 1.58 -5.90 5.11
CA ALA A 91 0.56 -5.33 4.25
C ALA A 91 -0.82 -5.37 4.93
N VAL A 92 -1.63 -4.36 4.67
CA VAL A 92 -3.04 -4.29 5.04
C VAL A 92 -3.84 -3.99 3.78
N TRP A 93 -4.93 -4.73 3.57
CA TRP A 93 -5.86 -4.53 2.47
C TRP A 93 -7.09 -3.80 3.00
N VAL A 94 -7.47 -2.73 2.33
CA VAL A 94 -8.48 -1.78 2.79
C VAL A 94 -9.57 -1.64 1.74
N GLU A 95 -10.80 -1.70 2.20
CA GLU A 95 -12.00 -1.54 1.39
C GLU A 95 -12.98 -0.61 2.13
N PRO A 96 -13.03 0.68 1.78
CA PRO A 96 -13.93 1.63 2.43
C PRO A 96 -15.39 1.43 1.98
N HIS A 97 -16.27 1.02 2.90
CA HIS A 97 -17.72 0.99 2.70
C HIS A 97 -18.47 1.98 3.58
N SER A 98 -19.61 2.47 3.09
CA SER A 98 -20.62 3.07 3.95
C SER A 98 -21.24 1.98 4.82
N ALA A 99 -21.35 2.20 6.14
CA ALA A 99 -21.85 1.24 7.13
C ALA A 99 -23.34 0.84 6.99
N SER A 100 -23.92 0.99 5.81
CA SER A 100 -25.33 0.77 5.51
C SER A 100 -25.53 -0.48 4.64
N SER A 101 -25.06 -1.66 5.05
CA SER A 101 -25.64 -2.89 4.50
C SER A 101 -25.45 -4.12 5.41
N LEU A 102 -26.57 -4.73 5.79
CA LEU A 102 -26.63 -6.04 6.46
C LEU A 102 -26.26 -7.22 5.52
N GLY A 103 -25.67 -6.94 4.34
CA GLY A 103 -25.28 -7.91 3.30
C GLY A 103 -23.77 -8.05 3.07
N GLU A 104 -22.94 -7.26 3.75
CA GLU A 104 -21.50 -7.13 3.48
C GLU A 104 -20.64 -8.35 3.83
N VAL A 105 -21.06 -9.21 4.77
CA VAL A 105 -20.21 -10.32 5.26
C VAL A 105 -19.88 -11.33 4.14
N LYS A 106 -20.86 -11.71 3.31
CA LYS A 106 -20.61 -12.64 2.19
C LYS A 106 -19.69 -12.03 1.15
N THR A 107 -19.84 -10.74 0.88
CA THR A 107 -19.00 -9.99 -0.06
C THR A 107 -17.56 -9.89 0.45
N ILE A 108 -17.35 -9.61 1.75
CA ILE A 108 -16.03 -9.55 2.36
C ILE A 108 -15.34 -10.92 2.35
N LEU A 109 -16.08 -12.01 2.60
CA LEU A 109 -15.52 -13.37 2.49
C LEU A 109 -15.08 -13.70 1.05
N ALA A 110 -15.89 -13.36 0.04
CA ALA A 110 -15.53 -13.57 -1.35
C ALA A 110 -14.27 -12.75 -1.76
N LYS A 111 -14.07 -11.57 -1.17
CA LYS A 111 -12.86 -10.75 -1.37
C LYS A 111 -11.63 -11.34 -0.71
N LEU A 112 -11.79 -11.96 0.46
CA LEU A 112 -10.70 -12.69 1.10
C LEU A 112 -10.28 -13.90 0.26
N ASP A 113 -11.25 -14.66 -0.26
CA ASP A 113 -10.99 -15.83 -1.11
C ASP A 113 -10.23 -15.41 -2.38
N TRP A 114 -10.67 -14.36 -3.08
CA TRP A 114 -9.98 -13.85 -4.27
C TRP A 114 -8.54 -13.43 -3.97
N LEU A 115 -8.28 -12.75 -2.85
CA LEU A 115 -6.95 -12.32 -2.44
C LEU A 115 -6.04 -13.53 -2.15
N GLN A 116 -6.56 -14.55 -1.47
CA GLN A 116 -5.79 -15.74 -1.16
C GLN A 116 -5.41 -16.50 -2.43
N GLU A 117 -6.36 -16.70 -3.34
CA GLU A 117 -6.17 -17.49 -4.56
C GLU A 117 -5.27 -16.80 -5.59
N ASN A 118 -5.50 -15.51 -5.84
CA ASN A 118 -4.86 -14.82 -6.96
C ASN A 118 -3.53 -14.17 -6.57
N TRP A 119 -3.34 -13.84 -5.29
CA TRP A 119 -2.20 -13.06 -4.85
C TRP A 119 -1.30 -13.81 -3.89
N ILE A 120 -1.84 -14.42 -2.83
CA ILE A 120 -1.02 -15.08 -1.82
C ILE A 120 -0.50 -16.42 -2.34
N ASN A 121 -1.39 -17.28 -2.82
CA ASN A 121 -1.02 -18.64 -3.23
C ASN A 121 -0.19 -18.65 -4.52
N ARG A 122 -0.46 -17.73 -5.45
CA ARG A 122 0.29 -17.64 -6.72
C ARG A 122 1.66 -16.98 -6.59
N ASN A 123 1.81 -15.96 -5.74
CA ASN A 123 3.06 -15.19 -5.66
C ASN A 123 3.94 -15.53 -4.44
N PHE A 124 3.38 -16.19 -3.41
CA PHE A 124 4.12 -16.58 -2.20
C PHE A 124 4.03 -18.08 -1.88
N GLY A 125 3.13 -18.83 -2.54
CA GLY A 125 2.88 -20.26 -2.27
C GLY A 125 3.94 -21.24 -2.81
N ASN A 126 4.91 -20.79 -3.60
CA ASN A 126 5.95 -21.65 -4.19
C ASN A 126 7.33 -21.55 -3.49
N SER A 127 7.39 -21.10 -2.22
CA SER A 127 8.57 -21.35 -1.38
C SER A 127 8.52 -22.75 -0.75
N LYS A 128 8.54 -23.77 -1.59
CA LYS A 128 9.09 -25.08 -1.24
C LYS A 128 10.04 -25.47 -2.35
N HIS A 129 11.31 -25.08 -2.20
CA HIS A 129 12.52 -25.86 -2.45
C HIS A 129 13.75 -25.01 -2.12
#